data_AF-A0A1E3KY71-F1
#
_entry.id   AF-A0A1E3KY71-F1
#
_cell.length_a   1.000
_cell.length_b   1.000
_cell.length_c   1.000
_cell.angle_alpha   90.00
_cell.angle_beta   90.00
_cell.angle_gamma   90.00
#
_symmetry.space_group_name_H-M   'P 1'
#
loop_
_entity.id
_entity.type
_entity.pdbx_description
1 polymer ?
#
loop_
_entity_poly.entity_id
_entity_poly.type
_entity_poly.pdbx_seq_one_letter_code
_entity_poly.pdbx_strand_id
1 'polypeptide(L)'
;MLQFSPSFLQIGSTVGLLVIAITAILVRSRTNHRPVNAKKILIPPMGMSTGFLMFVVADFRVSWMWALGAFLAGWFIFSYPLIRGTRFERSGTDIVVQRSKSFLFILIGLLMIRLLLHRFIEQYISIPQTAGVFFILAFGTLLHWRISMYRQYRKMTSDPDISLSHPSTK
;
A
#
# COMPACT_ATOMS: atom_id res chain seq x y z
N MET A 1 -19.18 4.02 -40.37
CA MET A 1 -19.40 3.84 -38.92
C MET A 1 -18.67 2.58 -38.50
N LEU A 2 -17.59 2.70 -37.71
CA LEU A 2 -16.86 1.54 -37.19
C LEU A 2 -17.73 0.83 -36.14
N GLN A 3 -18.38 -0.27 -36.52
CA GLN A 3 -19.06 -1.16 -35.58
C GLN A 3 -17.99 -1.97 -34.83
N PHE A 4 -17.48 -1.42 -33.73
CA PHE A 4 -16.63 -2.18 -32.82
C PHE A 4 -17.50 -3.23 -32.12
N SER A 5 -17.20 -4.51 -32.35
CA SER A 5 -17.87 -5.62 -31.68
C SER A 5 -17.78 -5.43 -30.16
N PRO A 6 -18.86 -5.64 -29.39
CA PRO A 6 -18.85 -5.49 -27.93
C PRO A 6 -17.74 -6.29 -27.24
N SER A 7 -17.43 -7.46 -27.80
CA SER A 7 -16.33 -8.34 -27.39
C SER A 7 -14.95 -7.72 -27.59
N PHE A 8 -14.72 -6.99 -28.68
CA PHE A 8 -13.45 -6.31 -28.94
C PHE A 8 -13.19 -5.16 -27.96
N LEU A 9 -14.25 -4.40 -27.61
CA LEU A 9 -14.19 -3.34 -26.59
C LEU A 9 -13.91 -3.89 -25.18
N GLN A 10 -14.50 -5.04 -24.82
CA GLN A 10 -14.24 -5.72 -23.54
C GLN A 10 -12.80 -6.26 -23.44
N ILE A 11 -12.30 -6.87 -24.52
CA ILE A 11 -10.93 -7.37 -24.58
C ILE A 11 -9.95 -6.19 -24.53
N GLY A 12 -10.19 -5.14 -25.32
CA GLY A 12 -9.34 -3.95 -25.36
C GLY A 12 -9.26 -3.22 -24.02
N SER A 13 -10.40 -3.06 -23.32
CA SER A 13 -10.42 -2.42 -22.00
C SER A 13 -9.72 -3.25 -20.92
N THR A 14 -9.86 -4.58 -20.94
CA THR A 14 -9.17 -5.49 -20.01
C THR A 14 -7.66 -5.45 -20.22
N VAL A 15 -7.21 -5.49 -21.47
CA VAL A 15 -5.79 -5.40 -21.83
C VAL A 15 -5.23 -4.02 -21.45
N GLY A 16 -5.95 -2.94 -21.75
CA GLY A 16 -5.56 -1.58 -21.37
C GLY A 16 -5.40 -1.42 -19.85
N LEU A 17 -6.33 -1.97 -19.07
CA LEU A 17 -6.27 -1.96 -17.60
C LEU A 17 -5.04 -2.72 -17.08
N LEU A 18 -4.73 -3.88 -17.67
CA LEU A 18 -3.54 -4.67 -17.32
C LEU A 18 -2.24 -3.91 -17.64
N VAL A 19 -2.16 -3.28 -18.80
CA VAL A 19 -0.98 -2.47 -19.19
C VAL A 19 -0.76 -1.31 -18.22
N ILE A 20 -1.82 -0.57 -17.88
CA ILE A 20 -1.74 0.53 -16.89
C ILE A 20 -1.30 0.00 -15.53
N ALA A 21 -1.85 -1.14 -15.08
CA ALA A 21 -1.48 -1.76 -13.81
C ALA A 21 0.01 -2.15 -13.77
N ILE A 22 0.51 -2.81 -14.82
CA ILE A 22 1.92 -3.22 -14.96
C ILE A 22 2.83 -2.00 -15.00
N THR A 23 2.48 -0.98 -15.79
CA THR A 23 3.28 0.25 -15.86
C THR A 23 3.34 0.97 -14.51
N ALA A 24 2.21 1.08 -13.80
CA ALA A 24 2.18 1.67 -12.45
C ALA A 24 3.05 0.88 -11.45
N ILE A 25 3.07 -0.45 -11.55
CA ILE A 25 3.97 -1.32 -10.78
C ILE A 25 5.44 -0.97 -11.04
N LEU A 26 5.83 -0.89 -12.32
CA LEU A 26 7.22 -0.66 -12.73
C LEU A 26 7.69 0.74 -12.32
N VAL A 27 6.89 1.78 -12.54
CA VAL A 27 7.20 3.17 -12.15
C VAL A 27 7.41 3.27 -10.64
N ARG A 28 6.54 2.65 -9.85
CA ARG A 28 6.64 2.66 -8.39
C ARG A 28 7.87 1.90 -7.89
N SER A 29 8.28 0.84 -8.59
CA SER A 29 9.49 0.08 -8.26
C SER A 29 10.79 0.87 -8.49
N ARG A 30 10.81 1.85 -9.40
CA ARG A 30 12.02 2.62 -9.75
C ARG A 30 12.37 3.74 -8.76
N THR A 31 11.47 4.13 -7.86
CA THR A 31 11.64 5.27 -6.93
C THR A 31 12.24 4.87 -5.56
N ASN A 32 13.02 3.79 -5.50
CA ASN A 32 13.28 3.07 -4.24
C ASN A 32 14.61 3.34 -3.50
N HIS A 33 15.41 4.34 -3.91
CA HIS A 33 16.65 4.71 -3.21
C HIS A 33 16.55 6.13 -2.62
N ARG A 34 15.62 6.34 -1.68
CA ARG A 34 15.43 7.65 -1.03
C ARG A 34 15.77 7.52 0.46
N PRO A 35 16.53 8.47 1.04
CA PRO A 35 16.80 8.52 2.47
C PRO A 35 15.49 8.64 3.24
N VAL A 36 15.32 7.79 4.25
CA VAL A 36 14.08 7.66 5.01
C VAL A 36 14.20 8.44 6.32
N ASN A 37 13.28 9.37 6.52
CA ASN A 37 13.15 10.16 7.74
C ASN A 37 11.82 9.77 8.43
N ALA A 38 11.75 9.84 9.75
CA ALA A 38 10.53 9.63 10.55
C ALA A 38 9.29 10.32 9.94
N LYS A 39 9.43 11.59 9.51
CA LYS A 39 8.32 12.33 8.87
C LYS A 39 7.83 11.64 7.58
N LYS A 40 8.75 11.16 6.73
CA LYS A 40 8.40 10.46 5.47
C LYS A 40 7.73 9.11 5.70
N ILE A 41 7.96 8.46 6.85
CA ILE A 41 7.29 7.21 7.22
C ILE A 41 5.82 7.50 7.61
N LEU A 42 5.54 8.59 8.32
CA LEU A 42 4.21 8.87 8.87
C LEU A 42 3.27 9.63 7.92
N ILE A 43 3.80 10.39 6.94
CA ILE A 43 2.98 11.13 5.98
C ILE A 43 1.97 10.26 5.22
N PRO A 44 2.33 9.06 4.68
CA PRO A 44 1.38 8.25 3.91
C PRO A 44 0.11 7.81 4.65
N PRO A 45 0.16 7.23 5.88
CA PRO A 45 -1.05 6.86 6.61
C PRO A 45 -1.88 8.08 7.01
N MET A 46 -1.25 9.23 7.28
CA MET A 46 -1.96 10.49 7.53
C MET A 46 -2.73 10.94 6.28
N GLY A 47 -2.09 10.91 5.11
CA GLY A 47 -2.76 11.23 3.84
C GLY A 47 -3.93 10.29 3.57
N MET A 48 -3.75 8.97 3.73
CA MET A 48 -4.86 8.02 3.56
C MET A 48 -5.98 8.22 4.59
N SER A 49 -5.68 8.65 5.81
CA SER A 49 -6.73 8.90 6.82
C SER A 49 -7.75 9.96 6.38
N THR A 50 -7.35 10.94 5.56
CA THR A 50 -8.28 11.91 4.97
C THR A 50 -9.28 11.27 4.00
N GLY A 51 -8.91 10.13 3.39
CA GLY A 51 -9.77 9.37 2.50
C GLY A 51 -11.00 8.76 3.19
N PHE A 52 -11.01 8.64 4.53
CA PHE A 52 -12.21 8.18 5.26
C PHE A 52 -13.41 9.12 5.09
N LEU A 53 -13.21 10.36 4.66
CA LEU A 53 -14.29 11.27 4.27
C LEU A 53 -15.23 10.67 3.22
N MET A 54 -14.77 9.72 2.40
CA MET A 54 -15.63 9.06 1.41
C MET A 54 -16.78 8.27 2.06
N PHE A 55 -16.61 7.77 3.29
CA PHE A 55 -17.67 7.01 4.01
C PHE A 55 -18.80 7.89 4.55
N VAL A 56 -18.66 9.22 4.48
CA VAL A 56 -19.76 10.14 4.79
C VAL A 56 -20.92 9.90 3.81
N VAL A 57 -20.59 9.65 2.54
CA VAL A 57 -21.54 9.33 1.47
C VAL A 57 -22.09 7.91 1.67
N ALA A 58 -23.42 7.76 1.58
CA ALA A 58 -24.12 6.49 1.83
C ALA A 58 -23.65 5.36 0.90
N ASP A 59 -23.33 5.68 -0.35
CA ASP A 59 -22.90 4.69 -1.35
C ASP A 59 -21.58 3.98 -0.98
N PHE A 60 -20.71 4.62 -0.22
CA PHE A 60 -19.43 4.03 0.17
C PHE A 60 -19.49 3.28 1.51
N ARG A 61 -20.62 3.37 2.24
CA ARG A 61 -20.76 2.70 3.53
C ARG A 61 -20.80 1.19 3.35
N VAL A 62 -19.90 0.52 4.05
CA VAL A 62 -19.81 -0.93 4.06
C VAL A 62 -20.30 -1.47 5.40
N SER A 63 -20.86 -2.67 5.42
CA SER A 63 -21.19 -3.36 6.67
C SER A 63 -19.95 -3.51 7.55
N TRP A 64 -20.14 -3.34 8.85
CA TRP A 64 -19.07 -3.37 9.84
C TRP A 64 -18.29 -4.70 9.84
N MET A 65 -18.96 -5.81 9.54
CA MET A 65 -18.31 -7.12 9.39
C MET A 65 -17.31 -7.14 8.22
N TRP A 66 -17.70 -6.59 7.07
CA TRP A 66 -16.81 -6.50 5.91
C TRP A 66 -15.67 -5.52 6.16
N ALA A 67 -15.94 -4.39 6.83
CA ALA A 67 -14.92 -3.43 7.22
C ALA A 67 -13.87 -4.05 8.16
N LEU A 68 -14.30 -4.73 9.22
CA LEU A 68 -13.40 -5.43 10.15
C LEU A 68 -12.62 -6.55 9.47
N GLY A 69 -13.30 -7.39 8.69
CA GLY A 69 -12.66 -8.49 7.94
C GLY A 69 -11.58 -7.97 6.98
N ALA A 70 -11.89 -6.92 6.22
CA ALA A 70 -10.96 -6.27 5.31
C ALA A 70 -9.78 -5.64 6.04
N PHE A 71 -10.03 -4.93 7.15
CA PHE A 71 -8.97 -4.32 7.96
C PHE A 71 -8.03 -5.38 8.54
N LEU A 72 -8.58 -6.44 9.15
CA LEU A 72 -7.79 -7.53 9.74
C LEU A 72 -7.01 -8.31 8.68
N ALA A 73 -7.63 -8.61 7.54
CA ALA A 73 -6.95 -9.24 6.42
C ALA A 73 -5.79 -8.37 5.91
N GLY A 74 -6.03 -7.07 5.75
CA GLY A 74 -5.00 -6.10 5.38
C GLY A 74 -3.86 -6.04 6.41
N TRP A 75 -4.21 -5.99 7.68
CA TRP A 75 -3.30 -5.85 8.82
C TRP A 75 -2.44 -7.08 9.06
N PHE A 76 -3.00 -8.30 8.97
CA PHE A 76 -2.28 -9.54 9.30
C PHE A 76 -1.73 -10.26 8.07
N ILE A 77 -2.52 -10.39 7.01
CA ILE A 77 -2.14 -11.20 5.84
C ILE A 77 -1.20 -10.39 4.94
N PHE A 78 -1.63 -9.18 4.56
CA PHE A 78 -0.92 -8.37 3.57
C PHE A 78 0.28 -7.61 4.16
N SER A 79 0.22 -7.19 5.42
CA SER A 79 1.34 -6.49 6.05
C SER A 79 2.53 -7.40 6.39
N TYR A 80 2.37 -8.72 6.43
CA TYR A 80 3.46 -9.63 6.78
C TYR A 80 4.60 -9.68 5.73
N PRO A 81 4.35 -9.94 4.42
CA PRO A 81 5.40 -9.97 3.39
C PRO A 81 6.11 -8.62 3.23
N LEU A 82 5.36 -7.53 3.05
CA LEU A 82 5.40 -6.40 3.97
C LEU A 82 6.72 -6.01 4.67
N ILE A 83 6.68 -6.38 5.93
CA ILE A 83 7.67 -6.17 6.98
C ILE A 83 8.90 -7.03 6.69
N ARG A 84 8.71 -8.30 6.30
CA ARG A 84 9.80 -9.24 6.03
C ARG A 84 10.68 -8.82 4.86
N GLY A 85 10.10 -8.14 3.87
CA GLY A 85 10.81 -7.60 2.73
C GLY A 85 11.53 -6.27 2.95
N THR A 86 11.39 -5.66 4.13
CA THR A 86 12.01 -4.37 4.42
C THR A 86 13.34 -4.62 5.10
N ARG A 87 14.45 -4.51 4.36
CA ARG A 87 15.80 -4.50 4.95
C ARG A 87 16.29 -3.06 5.01
N PHE A 88 16.81 -2.66 6.16
CA PHE A 88 17.46 -1.36 6.31
C PHE A 88 18.94 -1.57 6.05
N GLU A 89 19.52 -0.81 5.12
CA GLU A 89 20.95 -0.79 4.91
C GLU A 89 21.51 0.56 5.36
N ARG A 90 22.66 0.51 6.03
CA ARG A 90 23.37 1.70 6.49
C ARG A 90 24.27 2.18 5.35
N SER A 91 23.92 3.31 4.73
CA SER A 91 24.76 3.93 3.71
C SER A 91 25.31 5.24 4.28
N GLY A 92 26.46 5.16 4.96
CA GLY A 92 27.13 6.30 5.57
C GLY A 92 26.37 6.92 6.75
N THR A 93 26.05 8.21 6.65
CA THR A 93 25.31 9.03 7.64
C THR A 93 23.78 8.91 7.54
N ASP A 94 23.26 8.29 6.47
CA ASP A 94 21.82 8.15 6.23
C ASP A 94 21.35 6.69 6.34
N ILE A 95 20.18 6.51 6.98
CA ILE A 95 19.48 5.22 7.04
C ILE A 95 18.65 5.08 5.76
N VAL A 96 19.09 4.21 4.84
CA VAL A 96 18.39 3.93 3.58
C VAL A 96 17.63 2.62 3.69
N VAL A 97 16.41 2.60 3.18
CA VAL A 97 15.58 1.39 3.19
C VAL A 97 15.76 0.66 1.87
N GLN A 98 16.47 -0.48 1.89
CA GLN A 98 16.44 -1.43 0.79
C GLN A 98 15.14 -2.26 0.88
N ARG A 99 14.16 -1.87 0.07
CA ARG A 99 12.96 -2.68 -0.13
C ARG A 99 13.30 -3.88 -1.03
N SER A 100 13.13 -5.09 -0.52
CA SER A 100 13.24 -6.32 -1.31
C SER A 100 12.02 -6.53 -2.22
N LYS A 101 12.09 -7.55 -3.08
CA LYS A 101 11.05 -8.05 -4.01
C LYS A 101 9.62 -8.20 -3.41
N SER A 102 9.47 -8.10 -2.09
CA SER A 102 8.19 -8.17 -1.38
C SER A 102 7.23 -7.01 -1.71
N PHE A 103 7.75 -5.86 -2.12
CA PHE A 103 6.90 -4.77 -2.61
C PHE A 103 6.16 -5.15 -3.91
N LEU A 104 6.83 -5.90 -4.80
CA LEU A 104 6.22 -6.40 -6.03
C LEU A 104 5.16 -7.45 -5.71
N PHE A 105 5.46 -8.34 -4.76
CA PHE A 105 4.51 -9.36 -4.28
C PHE A 105 3.21 -8.75 -3.77
N ILE A 106 3.27 -7.64 -3.01
CA ILE A 106 2.04 -7.02 -2.52
C ILE A 106 1.23 -6.36 -3.62
N LEU A 107 1.89 -5.78 -4.61
CA LEU A 107 1.18 -5.10 -5.68
C LEU A 107 0.46 -6.10 -6.60
N ILE A 108 1.08 -7.26 -6.83
CA ILE A 108 0.44 -8.41 -7.48
C ILE A 108 -0.68 -8.97 -6.61
N GLY A 109 -0.45 -9.17 -5.32
CA GLY A 109 -1.49 -9.68 -4.39
C GLY A 109 -2.71 -8.76 -4.30
N LEU A 110 -2.49 -7.44 -4.26
CA LEU A 110 -3.56 -6.44 -4.23
C LEU A 110 -4.31 -6.39 -5.57
N LEU A 111 -3.60 -6.55 -6.70
CA LEU A 111 -4.21 -6.66 -8.02
C LEU A 111 -5.05 -7.94 -8.15
N MET A 112 -4.54 -9.07 -7.66
CA MET A 112 -5.26 -10.35 -7.62
C MET A 112 -6.52 -10.24 -6.76
N ILE A 113 -6.42 -9.65 -5.57
CA ILE A 113 -7.60 -9.36 -4.75
C ILE A 113 -8.55 -8.47 -5.52
N ARG A 114 -8.10 -7.39 -6.14
CA ARG A 114 -8.99 -6.50 -6.91
C ARG A 114 -9.77 -7.27 -7.98
N LEU A 115 -9.12 -8.17 -8.70
CA LEU A 115 -9.76 -8.98 -9.75
C LEU A 115 -10.73 -10.02 -9.16
N LEU A 116 -10.36 -10.67 -8.06
CA LEU A 116 -11.20 -11.63 -7.35
C LEU A 116 -12.41 -10.95 -6.72
N LEU A 117 -12.21 -9.82 -6.05
CA LEU A 117 -13.24 -9.01 -5.40
C LEU A 117 -14.23 -8.53 -6.46
N HIS A 118 -13.74 -7.95 -7.56
CA HIS A 118 -14.61 -7.52 -8.67
C HIS A 118 -15.47 -8.67 -9.22
N ARG A 119 -14.90 -9.87 -9.42
CA ARG A 119 -15.67 -11.02 -9.94
C ARG A 119 -16.62 -11.68 -8.94
N PHE A 120 -16.23 -11.80 -7.66
CA PHE A 120 -17.03 -12.50 -6.66
C PHE A 120 -18.14 -11.62 -6.06
N ILE A 121 -17.93 -10.30 -6.02
CA ILE A 121 -18.73 -9.40 -5.19
C ILE A 121 -19.66 -8.50 -6.00
N GLU A 122 -19.55 -8.46 -7.34
CA GLU A 122 -20.54 -7.81 -8.21
C GLU A 122 -21.99 -8.31 -8.00
N GLN A 123 -22.16 -9.53 -7.48
CA GLN A 123 -23.47 -10.09 -7.17
C GLN A 123 -24.07 -9.63 -5.84
N TYR A 124 -23.26 -9.04 -4.94
CA TYR A 124 -23.67 -8.74 -3.55
C TYR A 124 -23.45 -7.29 -3.11
N ILE A 125 -22.56 -6.53 -3.77
CA ILE A 125 -22.13 -5.20 -3.31
C ILE A 125 -21.94 -4.28 -4.53
N SER A 126 -22.35 -3.01 -4.38
CA SER A 126 -22.21 -2.01 -5.44
C SER A 126 -20.74 -1.61 -5.69
N ILE A 127 -20.47 -1.03 -6.86
CA ILE A 127 -19.11 -0.56 -7.24
C ILE A 127 -18.50 0.36 -6.17
N PRO A 128 -19.22 1.37 -5.62
CA PRO A 128 -18.66 2.26 -4.59
C PRO A 128 -18.35 1.55 -3.26
N GLN A 129 -19.18 0.60 -2.84
CA GLN A 129 -18.94 -0.18 -1.61
C GLN A 129 -17.72 -1.10 -1.74
N THR A 130 -17.50 -1.69 -2.92
CA THR A 130 -16.29 -2.49 -3.20
C THR A 130 -15.03 -1.63 -3.09
N ALA A 131 -15.08 -0.37 -3.56
CA ALA A 131 -14.00 0.58 -3.36
C ALA A 131 -13.77 0.90 -1.87
N GLY A 132 -14.84 1.01 -1.08
CA GLY A 132 -14.79 1.14 0.38
C GLY A 132 -14.06 -0.01 1.09
N VAL A 133 -14.42 -1.26 0.76
CA VAL A 133 -13.75 -2.47 1.29
C VAL A 133 -12.26 -2.47 0.95
N PHE A 134 -11.94 -2.21 -0.31
CA PHE A 134 -10.57 -2.20 -0.80
C PHE A 134 -9.72 -1.11 -0.13
N PHE A 135 -10.31 0.07 0.10
CA PHE A 135 -9.66 1.15 0.84
C PHE A 135 -9.35 0.75 2.28
N ILE A 136 -10.29 0.13 3.01
CA ILE A 136 -10.09 -0.30 4.39
C ILE A 136 -8.99 -1.36 4.48
N LEU A 137 -8.99 -2.33 3.55
CA LEU A 137 -7.94 -3.32 3.41
C LEU A 137 -6.57 -2.66 3.19
N ALA A 138 -6.49 -1.76 2.22
CA ALA A 138 -5.27 -1.04 1.89
C ALA A 138 -4.76 -0.18 3.06
N PHE A 139 -5.67 0.48 3.79
CA PHE A 139 -5.35 1.27 4.98
C PHE A 139 -4.78 0.39 6.09
N GLY A 140 -5.41 -0.75 6.40
CA GLY A 140 -4.92 -1.70 7.39
C GLY A 140 -3.52 -2.22 7.07
N THR A 141 -3.28 -2.59 5.81
CA THR A 141 -1.96 -3.00 5.32
C THR A 141 -0.92 -1.88 5.45
N LEU A 142 -1.26 -0.66 5.02
CA LEU A 142 -0.34 0.47 5.05
C LEU A 142 0.04 0.85 6.48
N LEU A 143 -0.96 0.93 7.37
CA LEU A 143 -0.80 1.38 8.74
C LEU A 143 0.13 0.43 9.52
N HIS A 144 -0.13 -0.88 9.50
CA HIS A 144 0.72 -1.86 10.18
C HIS A 144 2.17 -1.79 9.68
N TRP A 145 2.35 -1.82 8.36
CA TRP A 145 3.68 -1.78 7.75
C TRP A 145 4.46 -0.52 8.12
N ARG A 146 3.82 0.64 8.08
CA ARG A 146 4.44 1.92 8.45
C ARG A 146 4.79 1.99 9.93
N ILE A 147 3.94 1.47 10.81
CA ILE A 147 4.24 1.36 12.24
C ILE A 147 5.46 0.46 12.47
N SER A 148 5.53 -0.70 11.81
CA SER A 148 6.68 -1.61 11.92
C SER A 148 7.97 -0.95 11.45
N MET A 149 7.93 -0.21 10.34
CA MET A 149 9.08 0.57 9.89
C MET A 149 9.49 1.67 10.86
N TYR A 150 8.53 2.40 11.43
CA TYR A 150 8.82 3.45 12.40
C TYR A 150 9.48 2.86 13.66
N ARG A 151 9.01 1.71 14.14
CA ARG A 151 9.63 0.98 15.26
C ARG A 151 11.06 0.54 14.94
N GLN A 152 11.30 0.01 13.73
CA GLN A 152 12.66 -0.37 13.30
C GLN A 152 13.57 0.85 13.17
N TYR A 153 13.09 1.94 12.58
CA TYR A 153 13.81 3.21 12.47
C TYR A 153 14.20 3.76 13.85
N ARG A 154 13.26 3.80 14.80
CA ARG A 154 13.50 4.29 16.16
C ARG A 154 14.49 3.41 16.93
N LYS A 155 14.44 2.09 16.76
CA LYS A 155 15.45 1.18 17.35
C LYS A 155 16.86 1.49 16.84
N MET A 156 17.01 1.73 15.54
CA MET A 156 18.31 2.08 14.94
C MET A 156 18.81 3.46 15.35
N THR A 157 17.92 4.42 15.63
CA THR A 157 18.30 5.76 16.11
C THR A 157 18.50 5.85 17.61
N SER A 158 17.98 4.89 18.39
CA SER A 158 18.13 4.85 19.85
C SER A 158 19.33 3.99 20.30
N ASP A 159 20.09 3.41 19.37
CA ASP A 159 21.32 2.67 19.68
C ASP A 159 22.43 3.67 20.10
N PRO A 160 23.04 3.55 21.30
CA PRO A 160 23.87 4.60 21.92
C PRO A 160 25.12 5.01 21.12
N ASP A 161 25.58 4.21 20.16
CA ASP A 161 26.74 4.51 19.30
C ASP A 161 26.55 5.75 18.41
N ILE A 162 25.33 6.30 18.32
CA ILE A 162 25.03 7.55 17.59
C ILE A 162 25.38 8.79 18.43
N SER A 163 25.48 8.67 19.75
CA SER A 163 25.74 9.82 20.63
C SER A 163 27.22 10.25 20.68
N LEU A 164 28.14 9.45 20.13
CA LEU A 164 29.58 9.74 20.15
C LEU A 164 30.13 10.40 18.86
N SER A 165 29.32 10.57 17.81
CA SER A 165 29.77 11.18 16.54
C SER A 165 29.31 12.63 16.33
N HIS A 166 28.58 13.21 17.28
CA HIS A 166 28.39 14.66 17.35
C HIS A 166 29.39 15.24 18.36
N PRO A 167 30.59 15.72 17.93
CA PRO A 167 31.28 16.69 18.75
C PRO A 167 30.39 17.93 18.80
N SER A 168 30.06 18.32 20.03
CA SER A 168 29.51 19.63 20.35
C SER A 168 30.35 20.71 19.69
N THR A 169 29.93 21.20 18.53
CA THR A 169 30.41 22.49 18.01
C THR A 169 29.57 23.57 18.68
N LYS A 170 30.25 24.31 19.55
CA LYS A 170 29.82 25.49 20.31
C LYS A 170 28.88 26.42 19.55
#